data_AF-A0A2J6HLZ2-F1
#
_entry.id   AF-A0A2J6HLZ2-F1
#
_cell.length_a   1.000
_cell.length_b   1.000
_cell.length_c   1.000
_cell.angle_alpha   90.00
_cell.angle_beta   90.00
_cell.angle_gamma   90.00
#
_symmetry.space_group_name_H-M   'P 1'
#
loop_
_entity.id
_entity.type
_entity.pdbx_description
1 polymer ?
#
loop_
_entity_poly.entity_id
_entity_poly.type
_entity_poly.pdbx_seq_one_letter_code
_entity_poly.pdbx_strand_id
1 'polypeptide(L)'
;MEKSKKYLWVLVLAALSVVALYLIFSDEPNENEVDNEQVSETSDNEEENDSPSKTRKSLNKSSDDIIRTDGSNVLYIGIDNIVYISVPEIDNNDLRVSINRGSISPSDSGKYIIRVLSEGTVTVEVLATLENGTEKLASKDFMVKDLPLPNLYLANQHGGVYSINQIVSSPVLTAEYENIDYDVIYSVIKYKFTYKNNLGEKTSIQGHGNRLNPQIISIIQSSSPGSQFWIENVEVRGPTGNIFVNNIEIQIQ
;
A
#
# COMPACT_ATOMS: atom_id res chain seq x y z
N MET A 1 -45.04 46.93 -5.57
CA MET A 1 -44.97 45.77 -4.67
C MET A 1 -45.40 44.51 -5.43
N GLU A 2 -44.55 43.91 -6.29
CA GLU A 2 -45.00 42.71 -7.05
C GLU A 2 -43.92 41.76 -7.60
N LYS A 3 -42.64 41.85 -7.17
CA LYS A 3 -41.61 40.88 -7.59
C LYS A 3 -41.84 39.44 -7.07
N SER A 4 -42.82 39.23 -6.19
CA SER A 4 -43.16 37.92 -5.60
C SER A 4 -43.78 36.93 -6.60
N LYS A 5 -44.62 37.39 -7.54
CA LYS A 5 -45.45 36.49 -8.38
C LYS A 5 -44.68 35.64 -9.41
N LYS A 6 -43.39 35.90 -9.66
CA LYS A 6 -42.60 35.15 -10.67
C LYS A 6 -41.92 33.87 -10.14
N TYR A 7 -41.83 33.66 -8.83
CA TYR A 7 -41.19 32.47 -8.26
C TYR A 7 -42.15 31.31 -7.99
N LEU A 8 -43.46 31.58 -7.94
CA LEU A 8 -44.48 30.58 -7.59
C LEU A 8 -44.62 29.48 -8.66
N TRP A 9 -44.45 29.80 -9.94
CA TRP A 9 -44.52 28.83 -11.04
C TRP A 9 -43.33 27.88 -11.13
N VAL A 10 -42.15 28.28 -10.64
CA VAL A 10 -40.93 27.46 -10.70
C VAL A 10 -41.00 26.30 -9.69
N LEU A 11 -41.63 26.52 -8.53
CA LEU A 11 -41.82 25.49 -7.51
C LEU A 11 -42.85 24.41 -7.92
N VAL A 12 -43.84 24.74 -8.74
CA VAL A 12 -44.89 23.79 -9.16
C VAL A 12 -44.34 22.73 -10.13
N LEU A 13 -43.40 23.07 -11.02
CA LEU A 13 -42.79 22.08 -11.92
C LEU A 13 -41.88 21.07 -11.20
N ALA A 14 -41.24 21.46 -10.09
CA ALA A 14 -40.32 20.57 -9.36
C ALA A 14 -41.04 19.38 -8.70
N ALA A 15 -42.30 19.56 -8.28
CA ALA A 15 -43.06 18.51 -7.56
C ALA A 15 -43.48 17.34 -8.46
N LEU A 16 -43.67 17.58 -9.76
CA LEU A 16 -44.10 16.56 -10.73
C LEU A 16 -43.00 15.55 -11.10
N SER A 17 -41.73 15.89 -10.91
CA SER A 17 -40.60 15.01 -11.26
C SER A 17 -40.38 13.85 -10.28
N VAL A 18 -40.88 13.96 -9.05
CA VAL A 18 -40.63 12.96 -7.98
C VAL A 18 -41.68 11.85 -7.99
N VAL A 19 -42.93 12.19 -8.35
CA VAL A 19 -44.04 11.22 -8.42
C VAL A 19 -43.85 10.21 -9.57
N ALA A 20 -43.21 10.64 -10.67
CA ALA A 20 -43.01 9.82 -11.87
C ALA A 20 -42.02 8.65 -11.69
N LEU A 21 -41.25 8.59 -10.59
CA LEU A 21 -40.30 7.50 -10.31
C LEU A 21 -40.81 6.48 -9.28
N TYR A 22 -42.00 6.71 -8.69
CA TYR A 22 -42.58 5.85 -7.65
C TYR A 22 -43.65 4.87 -8.16
N LEU A 23 -43.82 4.76 -9.48
CA LEU A 23 -44.84 3.93 -10.14
C LEU A 23 -44.26 2.98 -11.20
N ILE A 24 -43.02 2.51 -11.00
CA ILE A 24 -42.39 1.47 -11.83
C ILE A 24 -41.66 0.45 -10.95
N PHE A 25 -42.42 -0.30 -10.15
CA PHE A 25 -42.23 -1.75 -9.86
C PHE A 25 -43.32 -2.22 -8.87
N SER A 26 -44.55 -2.32 -9.38
CA SER A 26 -45.60 -3.12 -8.77
C SER A 26 -46.24 -3.90 -9.91
N ASP A 27 -46.09 -5.21 -9.87
CA ASP A 27 -46.70 -6.14 -10.82
C ASP A 27 -47.09 -7.37 -9.99
N GLU A 28 -48.37 -7.72 -10.01
CA GLU A 28 -48.91 -8.84 -9.23
C GLU A 28 -48.78 -10.15 -10.02
N PRO A 29 -48.72 -11.33 -9.35
CA PRO A 29 -48.49 -12.59 -10.04
C PRO A 29 -49.67 -12.98 -10.95
N ASN A 30 -49.35 -13.50 -12.13
CA ASN A 30 -50.33 -14.06 -13.07
C ASN A 30 -50.45 -15.58 -12.87
N GLU A 31 -51.66 -16.11 -12.96
CA GLU A 31 -51.97 -17.53 -12.72
C GLU A 31 -51.68 -18.44 -13.94
N ASN A 32 -51.97 -19.74 -13.76
CA ASN A 32 -51.84 -20.91 -14.65
C ASN A 32 -50.43 -21.56 -14.61
N GLU A 33 -50.27 -22.88 -14.43
CA GLU A 33 -51.24 -23.99 -14.53
C GLU A 33 -50.92 -25.10 -13.49
N VAL A 34 -51.84 -26.05 -13.28
CA VAL A 34 -51.80 -27.05 -12.19
C VAL A 34 -51.40 -28.44 -12.71
N ASP A 35 -50.60 -29.17 -11.92
CA ASP A 35 -50.72 -30.63 -11.84
C ASP A 35 -50.33 -31.17 -10.44
N ASN A 36 -50.95 -32.27 -10.01
CA ASN A 36 -50.74 -32.93 -8.71
C ASN A 36 -49.53 -33.91 -8.77
N GLU A 37 -49.08 -34.68 -7.77
CA GLU A 37 -49.58 -35.20 -6.47
C GLU A 37 -48.28 -35.50 -5.62
N GLN A 38 -48.20 -35.72 -4.28
CA GLN A 38 -49.11 -36.24 -3.24
C GLN A 38 -48.93 -35.49 -1.89
N VAL A 39 -49.54 -36.01 -0.81
CA VAL A 39 -49.59 -35.45 0.55
C VAL A 39 -48.94 -36.39 1.59
N SER A 40 -48.30 -35.83 2.61
CA SER A 40 -48.27 -36.45 3.96
C SER A 40 -48.12 -35.39 5.05
N GLU A 41 -49.14 -35.24 5.89
CA GLU A 41 -49.15 -34.36 7.05
C GLU A 41 -48.60 -35.06 8.31
N THR A 42 -47.99 -34.29 9.21
CA THR A 42 -48.29 -34.38 10.65
C THR A 42 -48.12 -33.01 11.30
N SER A 43 -49.00 -32.71 12.26
CA SER A 43 -48.89 -31.59 13.19
C SER A 43 -47.79 -31.87 14.24
N ASP A 44 -47.33 -30.90 15.03
CA ASP A 44 -48.05 -30.40 16.21
C ASP A 44 -47.68 -28.95 16.57
N ASN A 45 -48.62 -28.26 17.21
CA ASN A 45 -48.42 -26.93 17.80
C ASN A 45 -48.09 -27.07 19.28
N GLU A 46 -47.11 -26.30 19.79
CA GLU A 46 -47.15 -25.91 21.21
C GLU A 46 -46.58 -24.48 21.44
N GLU A 47 -47.44 -23.70 22.09
CA GLU A 47 -47.41 -22.32 22.59
C GLU A 47 -46.20 -21.37 22.34
N GLU A 48 -46.54 -20.27 21.67
CA GLU A 48 -45.88 -18.96 21.72
C GLU A 48 -45.60 -18.50 23.15
N ASN A 49 -44.36 -18.08 23.45
CA ASN A 49 -44.04 -17.28 24.62
C ASN A 49 -43.19 -16.06 24.19
N ASP A 50 -43.79 -14.88 24.30
CA ASP A 50 -43.14 -13.63 23.89
C ASP A 50 -41.92 -13.30 24.77
N SER A 51 -40.84 -12.95 24.10
CA SER A 51 -39.76 -12.15 24.68
C SER A 51 -39.08 -11.40 23.52
N PRO A 52 -39.11 -10.06 23.50
CA PRO A 52 -38.65 -9.28 22.36
C PRO A 52 -37.14 -9.41 22.19
N SER A 53 -36.73 -10.32 21.31
CA SER A 53 -35.34 -10.46 20.89
C SER A 53 -34.92 -9.17 20.17
N LYS A 54 -34.33 -8.24 20.92
CA LYS A 54 -33.67 -7.06 20.36
C LYS A 54 -32.70 -7.56 19.29
N THR A 55 -33.04 -7.30 18.03
CA THR A 55 -32.28 -7.77 16.88
C THR A 55 -30.84 -7.29 17.04
N ARG A 56 -29.93 -8.20 17.42
CA ARG A 56 -28.50 -7.92 17.37
C ARG A 56 -28.19 -7.68 15.91
N LYS A 57 -28.04 -6.39 15.55
CA LYS A 57 -27.71 -5.92 14.22
C LYS A 57 -26.30 -6.40 13.91
N SER A 58 -26.21 -7.66 13.48
CA SER A 58 -24.98 -8.43 13.42
C SER A 58 -23.94 -7.64 12.64
N LEU A 59 -22.83 -7.31 13.32
CA LEU A 59 -21.76 -6.47 12.78
C LEU A 59 -20.87 -7.32 11.87
N ASN A 60 -21.49 -7.94 10.85
CA ASN A 60 -20.86 -8.75 9.80
C ASN A 60 -20.03 -7.86 8.86
N LYS A 61 -18.99 -7.26 9.42
CA LYS A 61 -18.04 -6.38 8.77
C LYS A 61 -16.73 -7.14 8.59
N SER A 62 -16.13 -7.07 7.39
CA SER A 62 -14.89 -7.81 7.14
C SER A 62 -13.76 -7.27 8.03
N SER A 63 -12.84 -8.17 8.42
CA SER A 63 -11.58 -7.76 9.06
C SER A 63 -10.76 -6.82 8.16
N ASP A 64 -10.98 -6.83 6.84
CA ASP A 64 -10.36 -5.88 5.90
C ASP A 64 -10.91 -4.46 6.01
N ASP A 65 -12.19 -4.27 6.36
CA ASP A 65 -12.75 -2.93 6.55
C ASP A 65 -12.32 -2.31 7.89
N ILE A 66 -12.04 -3.17 8.88
CA ILE A 66 -11.60 -2.79 10.23
C ILE A 66 -10.08 -2.56 10.24
N ILE A 67 -9.30 -3.42 9.57
CA ILE A 67 -7.83 -3.38 9.50
C ILE A 67 -7.41 -3.09 8.06
N ARG A 68 -7.25 -1.80 7.76
CA ARG A 68 -7.01 -1.25 6.42
C ARG A 68 -5.53 -0.89 6.20
N THR A 69 -5.11 -1.02 4.95
CA THR A 69 -3.79 -0.60 4.44
C THR A 69 -3.94 0.07 3.10
N ASP A 70 -2.99 0.91 2.73
CA ASP A 70 -2.97 1.65 1.45
C ASP A 70 -2.57 0.76 0.25
N GLY A 71 -2.43 -0.55 0.47
CA GLY A 71 -2.03 -1.56 -0.51
C GLY A 71 -2.12 -2.97 0.06
N SER A 72 -1.25 -3.87 -0.42
CA SER A 72 -1.21 -5.29 -0.04
C SER A 72 -0.96 -5.54 1.46
N ASN A 73 -1.38 -6.72 1.95
CA ASN A 73 -1.12 -7.21 3.31
C ASN A 73 0.36 -7.64 3.49
N VAL A 74 1.30 -6.71 3.32
CA VAL A 74 2.74 -6.90 3.46
C VAL A 74 3.30 -5.90 4.47
N LEU A 75 4.23 -6.36 5.31
CA LEU A 75 4.99 -5.52 6.22
C LEU A 75 6.48 -5.65 5.88
N TYR A 76 7.18 -4.52 5.76
CA TYR A 76 8.59 -4.48 5.43
C TYR A 76 9.47 -4.39 6.68
N ILE A 77 10.54 -5.19 6.69
CA ILE A 77 11.50 -5.25 7.79
C ILE A 77 12.29 -3.94 7.92
N GLY A 78 12.46 -3.47 9.16
CA GLY A 78 13.29 -2.31 9.49
C GLY A 78 12.67 -0.93 9.27
N ILE A 79 11.42 -0.83 8.79
CA ILE A 79 10.71 0.45 8.59
C ILE A 79 9.42 0.54 9.41
N ASP A 80 8.84 1.74 9.47
CA ASP A 80 7.52 1.98 10.05
C ASP A 80 6.41 1.62 9.06
N ASN A 81 5.69 0.54 9.36
CA ASN A 81 4.56 0.10 8.55
C ASN A 81 3.27 0.67 9.14
N ILE A 82 2.59 1.55 8.41
CA ILE A 82 1.34 2.17 8.84
C ILE A 82 0.17 1.26 8.48
N VAL A 83 -0.64 0.93 9.48
CA VAL A 83 -1.97 0.31 9.30
C VAL A 83 -3.04 1.22 9.90
N TYR A 84 -4.23 1.23 9.32
CA TYR A 84 -5.38 1.99 9.83
C TYR A 84 -6.37 1.02 10.46
N ILE A 85 -6.67 1.23 11.75
CA ILE A 85 -7.61 0.41 12.49
C ILE A 85 -8.72 1.30 13.04
N SER A 86 -9.95 1.01 12.65
CA SER A 86 -11.13 1.76 13.04
C SER A 86 -12.37 0.87 13.04
N VAL A 87 -13.14 0.90 14.12
CA VAL A 87 -14.44 0.21 14.21
C VAL A 87 -15.54 1.27 14.28
N PRO A 88 -16.59 1.21 13.44
CA PRO A 88 -17.73 2.11 13.57
C PRO A 88 -18.40 1.95 14.95
N GLU A 89 -18.89 3.05 15.51
CA GLU A 89 -19.67 3.07 16.77
C GLU A 89 -18.86 2.69 18.05
N ILE A 90 -17.53 2.48 17.96
CA ILE A 90 -16.61 2.23 19.09
C ILE A 90 -15.46 3.26 19.07
N ASP A 91 -15.06 3.78 20.22
CA ASP A 91 -13.92 4.70 20.33
C ASP A 91 -12.58 3.95 20.27
N ASN A 92 -11.55 4.56 19.66
CA ASN A 92 -10.22 3.96 19.54
C ASN A 92 -9.55 3.66 20.90
N ASN A 93 -9.98 4.31 21.99
CA ASN A 93 -9.49 4.03 23.35
C ASN A 93 -10.05 2.71 23.93
N ASP A 94 -11.22 2.25 23.47
CA ASP A 94 -11.83 0.99 23.92
C ASP A 94 -11.30 -0.23 23.13
N LEU A 95 -10.64 0.03 21.99
CA LEU A 95 -9.99 -0.96 21.13
C LEU A 95 -8.63 -1.40 21.70
N ARG A 96 -8.48 -2.70 21.89
CA ARG A 96 -7.21 -3.36 22.20
C ARG A 96 -6.68 -4.02 20.95
N VAL A 97 -5.62 -3.47 20.37
CA VAL A 97 -4.92 -4.06 19.22
C VAL A 97 -3.66 -4.77 19.68
N SER A 98 -3.48 -6.01 19.21
CA SER A 98 -2.30 -6.83 19.51
C SER A 98 -1.74 -7.49 18.26
N ILE A 99 -0.44 -7.80 18.26
CA ILE A 99 0.21 -8.58 17.20
C ILE A 99 1.01 -9.75 17.80
N ASN A 100 1.12 -10.85 17.06
CA ASN A 100 1.80 -12.06 17.53
C ASN A 100 3.34 -11.97 17.52
N ARG A 101 3.94 -11.12 16.69
CA ARG A 101 5.39 -10.92 16.52
C ARG A 101 5.70 -9.48 16.13
N GLY A 102 6.82 -8.93 16.61
CA GLY A 102 7.23 -7.53 16.36
C GLY A 102 6.76 -6.60 17.47
N SER A 103 6.60 -5.31 17.16
CA SER A 103 5.94 -4.33 18.03
C SER A 103 4.89 -3.51 17.28
N ILE A 104 3.77 -3.22 17.94
CA ILE A 104 2.75 -2.28 17.47
C ILE A 104 2.62 -1.12 18.45
N SER A 105 2.42 0.09 17.94
CA SER A 105 2.15 1.28 18.74
C SER A 105 1.02 2.12 18.11
N PRO A 106 0.04 2.61 18.89
CA PRO A 106 -0.94 3.56 18.38
C PRO A 106 -0.28 4.87 17.99
N SER A 107 -0.88 5.54 17.01
CA SER A 107 -0.57 6.88 16.52
C SER A 107 -1.90 7.64 16.34
N ASP A 108 -1.88 8.79 15.68
CA ASP A 108 -3.05 9.66 15.60
C ASP A 108 -4.19 9.07 14.75
N SER A 109 -5.43 9.35 15.16
CA SER A 109 -6.65 9.10 14.38
C SER A 109 -6.85 7.65 13.90
N GLY A 110 -6.49 6.66 14.73
CA GLY A 110 -6.64 5.22 14.40
C GLY A 110 -5.53 4.67 13.51
N LYS A 111 -4.45 5.43 13.27
CA LYS A 111 -3.21 4.86 12.74
C LYS A 111 -2.51 4.03 13.81
N TYR A 112 -1.95 2.90 13.40
CA TYR A 112 -1.03 2.11 14.21
C TYR A 112 0.25 1.89 13.39
N ILE A 113 1.39 1.99 14.06
CA ILE A 113 2.70 1.76 13.46
C ILE A 113 3.17 0.37 13.89
N ILE A 114 3.51 -0.48 12.92
CA ILE A 114 4.03 -1.82 13.14
C ILE A 114 5.50 -1.88 12.71
N ARG A 115 6.37 -2.36 13.61
CA ARG A 115 7.78 -2.66 13.34
C ARG A 115 8.02 -4.16 13.41
N VAL A 116 8.67 -4.69 12.39
CA VAL A 116 8.99 -6.12 12.23
C VAL A 116 10.49 -6.31 11.93
N LEU A 117 11.04 -7.42 12.44
CA LEU A 117 12.49 -7.70 12.49
C LEU A 117 12.91 -9.03 11.84
N SER A 118 11.94 -9.82 11.34
CA SER A 118 12.20 -11.15 10.76
C SER A 118 11.00 -11.63 9.94
N GLU A 119 11.25 -12.38 8.87
CA GLU A 119 10.24 -12.87 7.93
C GLU A 119 9.18 -13.81 8.54
N GLY A 120 8.14 -14.10 7.75
CA GLY A 120 7.03 -15.01 8.09
C GLY A 120 5.70 -14.26 8.15
N THR A 121 4.74 -14.78 8.91
CA THR A 121 3.42 -14.13 9.08
C THR A 121 3.34 -13.36 10.39
N VAL A 122 2.74 -12.17 10.35
CA VAL A 122 2.29 -11.41 11.51
C VAL A 122 0.76 -11.33 11.48
N THR A 123 0.12 -11.75 12.56
CA THR A 123 -1.33 -11.64 12.73
C THR A 123 -1.62 -10.40 13.57
N VAL A 124 -2.45 -9.49 13.04
CA VAL A 124 -3.04 -8.37 13.79
C VAL A 124 -4.41 -8.80 14.29
N GLU A 125 -4.63 -8.64 15.59
CA GLU A 125 -5.92 -8.91 16.24
C GLU A 125 -6.48 -7.61 16.84
N VAL A 126 -7.78 -7.40 16.69
CA VAL A 126 -8.50 -6.25 17.26
C VAL A 126 -9.61 -6.78 18.16
N LEU A 127 -9.54 -6.41 19.43
CA LEU A 127 -10.56 -6.68 20.44
C LEU A 127 -11.20 -5.36 20.88
N ALA A 128 -12.46 -5.37 21.31
CA ALA A 128 -13.06 -4.25 22.04
C ALA A 128 -13.33 -4.61 23.50
N THR A 129 -13.20 -3.62 24.38
CA THR A 129 -13.67 -3.71 25.77
C THR A 129 -15.12 -3.20 25.81
N LEU A 130 -16.08 -4.07 26.10
CA LEU A 130 -17.51 -3.78 26.16
C LEU A 130 -18.04 -4.01 27.58
N GLU A 131 -19.24 -3.50 27.90
CA GLU A 131 -19.87 -3.66 29.23
C GLU A 131 -20.02 -5.13 29.67
N ASN A 132 -20.10 -6.06 28.71
CA ASN A 132 -20.27 -7.50 28.92
C ASN A 132 -18.95 -8.31 28.87
N GLY A 133 -17.80 -7.67 28.61
CA GLY A 133 -16.50 -8.36 28.55
C GLY A 133 -15.57 -7.86 27.45
N THR A 134 -14.72 -8.75 26.92
CA THR A 134 -13.84 -8.46 25.78
C THR A 134 -14.25 -9.33 24.59
N GLU A 135 -14.55 -8.70 23.45
CA GLU A 135 -14.99 -9.38 22.23
C GLU A 135 -13.95 -9.20 21.11
N LYS A 136 -13.69 -10.24 20.31
CA LYS A 136 -12.78 -10.18 19.16
C LYS A 136 -13.54 -9.70 17.93
N LEU A 137 -13.12 -8.55 17.40
CA LEU A 137 -13.78 -7.87 16.28
C LEU A 137 -13.13 -8.15 14.92
N ALA A 138 -11.80 -8.28 14.89
CA ALA A 138 -11.08 -8.55 13.64
C ALA A 138 -9.81 -9.39 13.85
N SER A 139 -9.40 -10.06 12.77
CA SER A 139 -8.13 -10.80 12.66
C SER A 139 -7.63 -10.65 11.22
N LYS A 140 -6.38 -10.22 11.03
CA LYS A 140 -5.80 -10.08 9.68
C LYS A 140 -4.32 -10.46 9.67
N ASP A 141 -3.98 -11.35 8.74
CA ASP A 141 -2.61 -11.81 8.52
C ASP A 141 -1.88 -10.96 7.50
N PHE A 142 -0.61 -10.66 7.80
CA PHE A 142 0.31 -9.90 6.98
C PHE A 142 1.58 -10.72 6.72
N MET A 143 2.06 -10.72 5.49
CA MET A 143 3.36 -11.30 5.15
C MET A 143 4.48 -10.31 5.49
N VAL A 144 5.41 -10.71 6.34
CA VAL A 144 6.65 -9.94 6.58
C VAL A 144 7.67 -10.30 5.49
N LYS A 145 8.23 -9.28 4.85
CA LYS A 145 9.25 -9.39 3.80
C LYS A 145 10.40 -8.41 4.05
N ASP A 146 11.58 -8.73 3.52
CA ASP A 146 12.62 -7.73 3.33
C ASP A 146 12.17 -6.62 2.37
N LEU A 147 12.76 -5.44 2.55
CA LEU A 147 12.66 -4.33 1.60
C LEU A 147 13.16 -4.77 0.21
N PRO A 148 12.52 -4.32 -0.90
CA PRO A 148 13.06 -4.53 -2.24
C PRO A 148 14.48 -3.94 -2.37
N LEU A 149 15.28 -4.43 -3.31
CA LEU A 149 16.54 -3.78 -3.64
C LEU A 149 16.25 -2.40 -4.28
N PRO A 150 16.84 -1.29 -3.79
CA PRO A 150 16.70 0.01 -4.42
C PRO A 150 17.46 0.06 -5.76
N ASN A 151 16.97 0.90 -6.66
CA ASN A 151 17.58 1.15 -7.97
C ASN A 151 18.76 2.11 -7.81
N LEU A 152 19.82 1.91 -8.60
CA LEU A 152 21.03 2.74 -8.58
C LEU A 152 20.98 3.80 -9.68
N TYR A 153 21.05 5.07 -9.29
CA TYR A 153 21.04 6.20 -10.21
C TYR A 153 22.42 6.87 -10.25
N LEU A 154 22.85 7.31 -11.44
CA LEU A 154 23.95 8.27 -11.63
C LEU A 154 23.36 9.52 -12.28
N ALA A 155 23.69 10.71 -11.77
CA ALA A 155 23.19 11.98 -12.30
C ALA A 155 21.66 11.99 -12.51
N ASN A 156 20.93 11.41 -11.55
CA ASN A 156 19.46 11.25 -11.52
C ASN A 156 18.88 10.36 -12.64
N GLN A 157 19.67 9.44 -13.20
CA GLN A 157 19.26 8.52 -14.28
C GLN A 157 19.71 7.08 -13.96
N HIS A 158 18.86 6.09 -14.25
CA HIS A 158 19.14 4.67 -14.04
C HIS A 158 19.81 4.02 -15.26
N GLY A 159 21.13 4.18 -15.39
CA GLY A 159 21.91 3.63 -16.50
C GLY A 159 21.51 4.18 -17.88
N GLY A 160 21.92 3.46 -18.94
CA GLY A 160 21.62 3.82 -20.32
C GLY A 160 22.60 4.85 -20.91
N VAL A 161 22.10 5.78 -21.71
CA VAL A 161 22.93 6.74 -22.48
C VAL A 161 23.09 8.06 -21.73
N TYR A 162 24.32 8.57 -21.65
CA TYR A 162 24.69 9.80 -20.94
C TYR A 162 25.55 10.72 -21.80
N SER A 163 25.37 12.03 -21.65
CA SER A 163 26.41 12.97 -22.09
C SER A 163 27.51 13.09 -21.04
N ILE A 164 28.75 13.38 -21.46
CA ILE A 164 29.87 13.63 -20.53
C ILE A 164 29.51 14.77 -19.55
N ASN A 165 28.88 15.85 -20.04
CA ASN A 165 28.50 17.01 -19.22
C ASN A 165 27.47 16.68 -18.13
N GLN A 166 26.53 15.77 -18.38
CA GLN A 166 25.56 15.29 -17.38
C GLN A 166 26.27 14.61 -16.21
N ILE A 167 27.20 13.69 -16.49
CA ILE A 167 27.96 12.98 -15.44
C ILE A 167 28.91 13.95 -14.72
N VAL A 168 29.58 14.86 -15.44
CA VAL A 168 30.53 15.83 -14.85
C VAL A 168 29.84 16.87 -13.98
N SER A 169 28.61 17.28 -14.32
CA SER A 169 27.83 18.24 -13.52
C SER A 169 27.18 17.62 -12.27
N SER A 170 26.73 16.35 -12.36
CA SER A 170 26.24 15.60 -11.19
C SER A 170 26.96 14.24 -11.05
N PRO A 171 28.24 14.23 -10.62
CA PRO A 171 29.03 13.02 -10.43
C PRO A 171 28.67 12.34 -9.10
N VAL A 172 27.38 12.07 -8.91
CA VAL A 172 26.76 11.54 -7.67
C VAL A 172 25.93 10.31 -8.01
N LEU A 173 26.15 9.26 -7.24
CA LEU A 173 25.34 8.06 -7.20
C LEU A 173 24.30 8.18 -6.08
N THR A 174 23.07 7.78 -6.36
CA THR A 174 22.03 7.61 -5.33
C THR A 174 21.38 6.24 -5.46
N ALA A 175 20.78 5.75 -4.37
CA ALA A 175 20.09 4.47 -4.33
C ALA A 175 18.68 4.72 -3.80
N GLU A 176 17.68 4.59 -4.65
CA GLU A 176 16.32 5.08 -4.42
C GLU A 176 15.28 4.10 -4.98
N TYR A 177 14.03 4.21 -4.55
CA TYR A 177 12.92 3.44 -5.13
C TYR A 177 12.22 4.24 -6.22
N GLU A 178 11.89 3.58 -7.33
CA GLU A 178 11.12 4.21 -8.39
C GLU A 178 9.62 4.19 -8.05
N ASN A 179 9.01 5.37 -7.91
CA ASN A 179 7.56 5.56 -7.69
C ASN A 179 7.00 4.90 -6.42
N ILE A 180 7.71 4.95 -5.28
CA ILE A 180 7.25 4.38 -4.00
C ILE A 180 7.46 5.37 -2.84
N ASP A 181 6.37 5.72 -2.14
CA ASP A 181 6.35 6.61 -0.97
C ASP A 181 6.79 5.90 0.34
N TYR A 182 8.01 5.36 0.37
CA TYR A 182 8.66 4.90 1.61
C TYR A 182 9.78 5.86 2.01
N ASP A 183 9.71 6.43 3.21
CA ASP A 183 10.75 7.31 3.78
C ASP A 183 11.98 6.49 4.20
N VAL A 184 12.75 6.04 3.20
CA VAL A 184 13.88 5.12 3.35
C VAL A 184 15.11 5.69 2.66
N ILE A 185 16.03 6.20 3.46
CA ILE A 185 17.27 6.82 2.99
C ILE A 185 18.37 5.75 2.86
N TYR A 186 18.83 5.51 1.64
CA TYR A 186 20.05 4.72 1.39
C TYR A 186 21.28 5.62 1.17
N SER A 187 22.44 5.15 1.64
CA SER A 187 23.73 5.82 1.47
C SER A 187 24.75 4.91 0.79
N VAL A 188 25.22 5.30 -0.41
CA VAL A 188 26.26 4.55 -1.14
C VAL A 188 27.59 4.58 -0.37
N ILE A 189 28.11 3.40 -0.03
CA ILE A 189 29.34 3.22 0.76
C ILE A 189 30.56 3.07 -0.14
N LYS A 190 30.45 2.21 -1.16
CA LYS A 190 31.51 1.90 -2.11
C LYS A 190 30.91 1.33 -3.40
N TYR A 191 31.63 1.47 -4.50
CA TYR A 191 31.25 0.95 -5.82
C TYR A 191 32.51 0.61 -6.63
N LYS A 192 32.40 -0.27 -7.62
CA LYS A 192 33.50 -0.60 -8.55
C LYS A 192 33.13 -0.05 -9.93
N PHE A 193 33.88 0.94 -10.40
CA PHE A 193 33.75 1.46 -11.77
C PHE A 193 34.60 0.60 -12.70
N THR A 194 33.99 0.01 -13.73
CA THR A 194 34.65 -0.88 -14.69
C THR A 194 34.51 -0.33 -16.10
N TYR A 195 35.59 -0.36 -16.88
CA TYR A 195 35.66 0.20 -18.23
C TYR A 195 36.51 -0.67 -19.15
N LYS A 196 36.30 -0.57 -20.47
CA LYS A 196 37.22 -1.16 -21.46
C LYS A 196 38.40 -0.20 -21.68
N ASN A 197 39.62 -0.68 -21.53
CA ASN A 197 40.83 0.10 -21.85
C ASN A 197 41.08 0.14 -23.37
N ASN A 198 42.15 0.82 -23.81
CA ASN A 198 42.51 0.95 -25.23
C ASN A 198 42.90 -0.39 -25.91
N LEU A 199 43.09 -1.46 -25.15
CA LEU A 199 43.32 -2.84 -25.62
C LEU A 199 42.04 -3.68 -25.63
N GLY A 200 40.90 -3.11 -25.21
CA GLY A 200 39.60 -3.78 -25.08
C GLY A 200 39.37 -4.51 -23.75
N GLU A 201 40.35 -4.51 -22.85
CA GLU A 201 40.31 -5.28 -21.59
C GLU A 201 39.49 -4.55 -20.52
N LYS A 202 38.71 -5.30 -19.71
CA LYS A 202 37.97 -4.73 -18.57
C LYS A 202 38.92 -4.33 -17.43
N THR A 203 39.24 -3.05 -17.33
CA THR A 203 39.94 -2.44 -16.20
C THR A 203 38.92 -1.96 -15.15
N SER A 204 39.28 -1.94 -13.86
CA SER A 204 38.38 -1.54 -12.78
C SER A 204 39.05 -0.62 -11.74
N ILE A 205 38.28 0.32 -11.19
CA ILE A 205 38.69 1.29 -10.17
C ILE A 205 37.72 1.22 -9.00
N GLN A 206 38.23 1.14 -7.78
CA GLN A 206 37.43 1.20 -6.56
C GLN A 206 37.05 2.65 -6.24
N GLY A 207 35.75 2.88 -6.05
CA GLY A 207 35.19 4.13 -5.56
C GLY A 207 34.67 4.01 -4.12
N HIS A 208 34.59 5.14 -3.43
CA HIS A 208 34.18 5.25 -2.03
C HIS A 208 33.22 6.42 -1.84
N GLY A 209 32.22 6.24 -0.96
CA GLY A 209 31.09 7.14 -0.82
C GLY A 209 30.22 7.18 -2.07
N ASN A 210 29.42 8.22 -2.19
CA ASN A 210 28.46 8.40 -3.28
C ASN A 210 28.97 9.21 -4.48
N ARG A 211 30.16 9.82 -4.41
CA ARG A 211 30.69 10.64 -5.52
C ARG A 211 31.67 9.87 -6.40
N LEU A 212 31.68 10.18 -7.69
CA LEU A 212 32.69 9.66 -8.61
C LEU A 212 34.08 10.23 -8.26
N ASN A 213 35.07 9.34 -8.16
CA ASN A 213 36.47 9.71 -7.93
C ASN A 213 36.98 10.59 -9.10
N PRO A 214 37.75 11.67 -8.87
CA PRO A 214 38.38 12.46 -9.93
C PRO A 214 39.07 11.63 -11.03
N GLN A 215 39.72 10.50 -10.71
CA GLN A 215 40.31 9.60 -11.71
C GLN A 215 39.25 9.01 -12.67
N ILE A 216 38.08 8.64 -12.14
CA ILE A 216 36.95 8.12 -12.93
C ILE A 216 36.37 9.25 -13.80
N ILE A 217 36.21 10.45 -13.23
CA ILE A 217 35.73 11.63 -13.96
C ILE A 217 36.66 11.96 -15.15
N SER A 218 37.98 11.94 -14.96
CA SER A 218 38.96 12.16 -16.03
C SER A 218 38.87 11.09 -17.14
N ILE A 219 38.65 9.82 -16.78
CA ILE A 219 38.45 8.73 -17.76
C ILE A 219 37.22 9.00 -18.61
N ILE A 220 36.09 9.34 -17.97
CA ILE A 220 34.83 9.67 -18.66
C ILE A 220 34.99 10.91 -19.55
N GLN A 221 35.67 11.96 -19.07
CA GLN A 221 35.97 13.16 -19.86
C GLN A 221 36.89 12.90 -21.07
N SER A 222 37.78 11.92 -20.98
CA SER A 222 38.68 11.52 -22.07
C SER A 222 38.05 10.55 -23.08
N SER A 223 36.82 10.09 -22.83
CA SER A 223 36.19 9.01 -23.60
C SER A 223 35.47 9.50 -24.86
N SER A 224 35.36 8.61 -25.85
CA SER A 224 34.66 8.88 -27.11
C SER A 224 33.18 8.46 -27.04
N PRO A 225 32.29 9.04 -27.86
CA PRO A 225 30.92 8.52 -28.03
C PRO A 225 30.92 7.01 -28.35
N GLY A 226 29.97 6.28 -27.78
CA GLY A 226 29.93 4.82 -27.79
C GLY A 226 30.77 4.11 -26.71
N SER A 227 31.55 4.83 -25.90
CA SER A 227 32.28 4.24 -24.78
C SER A 227 31.33 3.66 -23.74
N GLN A 228 31.58 2.42 -23.32
CA GLN A 228 30.80 1.70 -22.30
C GLN A 228 31.53 1.65 -20.95
N PHE A 229 30.78 1.93 -19.89
CA PHE A 229 31.21 1.84 -18.50
C PHE A 229 30.16 1.06 -17.68
N TRP A 230 30.60 0.42 -16.61
CA TRP A 230 29.73 -0.26 -15.65
C TRP A 230 30.04 0.22 -14.23
N ILE A 231 28.99 0.39 -13.43
CA ILE A 231 29.13 0.62 -11.99
C ILE A 231 28.57 -0.64 -11.30
N GLU A 232 29.49 -1.45 -10.79
CA GLU A 232 29.27 -2.82 -10.29
C GLU A 232 29.61 -2.90 -8.79
N ASN A 233 29.23 -4.00 -8.12
CA ASN A 233 29.57 -4.31 -6.72
C ASN A 233 29.26 -3.14 -5.74
N VAL A 234 28.11 -2.48 -5.92
CA VAL A 234 27.74 -1.28 -5.17
C VAL A 234 27.14 -1.68 -3.82
N GLU A 235 27.79 -1.27 -2.74
CA GLU A 235 27.32 -1.48 -1.38
C GLU A 235 26.64 -0.20 -0.88
N VAL A 236 25.41 -0.34 -0.36
CA VAL A 236 24.62 0.76 0.20
C VAL A 236 24.24 0.44 1.64
N ARG A 237 24.19 1.46 2.50
CA ARG A 237 23.63 1.36 3.85
C ARG A 237 22.19 1.82 3.82
N GLY A 238 21.28 1.01 4.34
CA GLY A 238 19.87 1.33 4.58
C GLY A 238 19.44 0.99 6.02
N PRO A 239 18.13 0.94 6.31
CA PRO A 239 17.61 0.77 7.66
C PRO A 239 17.91 -0.62 8.26
N THR A 240 17.99 -1.66 7.42
CA THR A 240 18.29 -3.05 7.83
C THR A 240 19.79 -3.38 7.89
N GLY A 241 20.67 -2.45 7.49
CA GLY A 241 22.13 -2.64 7.46
C GLY A 241 22.73 -2.33 6.08
N ASN A 242 23.82 -3.02 5.73
CA ASN A 242 24.47 -2.89 4.42
C ASN A 242 23.94 -3.97 3.46
N ILE A 243 23.56 -3.58 2.25
CA ILE A 243 23.16 -4.47 1.16
C ILE A 243 23.92 -4.16 -0.14
N PHE A 244 23.93 -5.09 -1.08
CA PHE A 244 24.42 -4.84 -2.44
C PHE A 244 23.24 -4.59 -3.38
N VAL A 245 23.40 -3.63 -4.30
CA VAL A 245 22.40 -3.29 -5.32
C VAL A 245 22.85 -3.74 -6.72
N ASN A 246 21.91 -3.74 -7.66
CA ASN A 246 22.17 -4.08 -9.06
C ASN A 246 23.19 -3.12 -9.69
N ASN A 247 23.89 -3.60 -10.72
CA ASN A 247 24.81 -2.78 -11.50
C ASN A 247 24.05 -1.91 -12.52
N ILE A 248 24.65 -0.79 -12.90
CA ILE A 248 24.21 -0.01 -14.07
C ILE A 248 25.27 -0.01 -15.16
N GLU A 249 24.82 -0.09 -16.41
CA GLU A 249 25.63 0.19 -17.60
C GLU A 249 25.40 1.64 -18.06
N ILE A 250 26.47 2.27 -18.52
CA ILE A 250 26.56 3.67 -18.95
C ILE A 250 27.19 3.66 -20.33
N GLN A 251 26.52 4.24 -21.33
CA GLN A 251 27.08 4.49 -22.65
C GLN A 251 27.19 6.00 -22.89
N ILE A 252 28.33 6.46 -23.41
CA ILE A 252 28.53 7.87 -23.75
C ILE A 252 27.93 8.21 -25.13
N GLN A 253 27.32 9.39 -25.24
CA GLN A 253 26.96 10.07 -26.50
C GLN A 253 27.73 11.39 -26.65
#